data_AF-A0A2A3ACP7-F1
#
_entry.id   AF-A0A2A3ACP7-F1
#
_cell.length_a   1.000
_cell.length_b   1.000
_cell.length_c   1.000
_cell.angle_alpha   90.00
_cell.angle_beta   90.00
_cell.angle_gamma   90.00
#
_symmetry.space_group_name_H-M   'P 1'
#
loop_
_entity.id
_entity.type
_entity.pdbx_description
1 polymer ?
#
loop_
_entity_poly.entity_id
_entity_poly.type
_entity_poly.pdbx_seq_one_letter_code
_entity_poly.pdbx_strand_id
1 'polypeptide(L)' 'MRLLVIILFGILGLAVGVAGMILGEGDDSPGLQGIGVLLALGSVTLTARALRRRSRQAP' A
#
# COMPACT_ATOMS: atom_id res chain seq x y z
N MET A 1 -7.00 12.29 13.85
CA MET A 1 -5.92 12.56 12.86
C MET A 1 -5.09 11.33 12.52
N ARG A 2 -4.63 10.52 13.47
CA ARG A 2 -3.76 9.34 13.20
C ARG A 2 -4.26 8.40 12.11
N LEU A 3 -5.55 8.02 12.10
CA LEU A 3 -6.07 7.11 11.08
C LEU A 3 -6.10 7.75 9.68
N LEU A 4 -6.49 9.03 9.58
CA LEU A 4 -6.51 9.72 8.29
C LEU A 4 -5.12 9.76 7.67
N VAL A 5 -4.09 10.02 8.48
CA VAL A 5 -2.69 9.95 8.06
C VAL A 5 -2.34 8.54 7.54
N ILE A 6 -2.72 7.48 8.28
CA ILE A 6 -2.47 6.10 7.84
C ILE A 6 -3.17 5.80 6.52
N ILE A 7 -4.43 6.21 6.36
CA ILE A 7 -5.17 5.99 5.11
C ILE A 7 -4.52 6.75 3.96
N LEU A 8 -4.12 8.01 4.18
CA LEU A 8 -3.45 8.83 3.17
C LEU A 8 -2.14 8.17 2.69
N PHE A 9 -1.26 7.79 3.62
CA PHE A 9 -0.03 7.07 3.28
C PHE A 9 -0.29 5.70 2.69
N GLY A 10 -1.37 5.02 3.11
CA GLY A 10 -1.81 3.76 2.52
C GLY A 10 -2.19 3.90 1.05
N ILE A 11 -2.98 4.92 0.71
CA ILE A 11 -3.37 5.23 -0.67
C ILE A 11 -2.15 5.62 -1.49
N LEU A 12 -1.30 6.50 -0.96
CA LEU A 12 -0.10 6.95 -1.66
C LEU A 12 0.86 5.79 -1.93
N GLY A 13 1.12 4.95 -0.93
CA GLY A 13 1.97 3.78 -1.09
C GLY A 13 1.39 2.75 -2.05
N LEU A 14 0.06 2.56 -2.07
CA LEU A 14 -0.61 1.72 -3.05
C LEU A 14 -0.44 2.26 -4.47
N ALA A 15 -0.64 3.57 -4.66
CA ALA A 15 -0.47 4.22 -5.96
C ALA A 15 0.97 4.09 -6.48
N VAL A 16 1.97 4.32 -5.62
CA VAL A 16 3.39 4.16 -5.95
C VAL A 16 3.73 2.70 -6.24
N GLY A 17 3.20 1.75 -5.46
CA GLY A 17 3.40 0.33 -5.68
C GLY A 17 2.85 -0.15 -7.03
N VAL A 18 1.63 0.27 -7.36
CA VAL A 18 1.00 -0.01 -8.67
C VAL A 18 1.80 0.63 -9.80
N ALA A 19 2.24 1.88 -9.64
CA ALA A 19 3.10 2.53 -10.62
C ALA A 19 4.42 1.77 -10.83
N GLY A 20 5.07 1.31 -9.76
CA GLY A 20 6.26 0.47 -9.84
C GLY A 20 6.00 -0.87 -10.53
N MET A 21 4.84 -1.48 -10.30
CA MET A 21 4.45 -2.71 -10.99
C MET A 21 4.33 -2.49 -12.51
N ILE A 22 3.61 -1.44 -12.93
CA ILE A 22 3.39 -1.12 -14.34
C ILE A 22 4.68 -0.70 -15.03
N LEU A 23 5.46 0.20 -14.41
CA LEU A 23 6.73 0.66 -14.96
C LEU A 23 7.78 -0.46 -15.00
N GLY A 24 7.75 -1.38 -14.03
CA GLY A 24 8.64 -2.54 -14.02
C GLY A 24 8.31 -3.54 -15.12
N GLU A 25 7.02 -3.73 -15.43
CA GLU A 25 6.60 -4.54 -16.58
C GLU A 25 6.96 -3.86 -17.91
N GLY A 26 6.77 -2.54 -18.01
CA GLY A 26 7.08 -1.79 -19.23
C GLY A 26 8.58 -1.68 -19.56
N ASP A 27 9.45 -1.89 -18.57
CA ASP A 27 10.92 -1.83 -18.69
C ASP A 27 11.59 -3.21 -18.56
N ASP A 28 10.80 -4.31 -18.62
CA ASP A 28 11.27 -5.69 -18.41
C ASP A 28 12.16 -5.85 -17.14
N SER A 29 11.91 -5.05 -16.11
CA SER A 29 12.73 -4.98 -14.89
C SER A 29 12.03 -5.71 -13.74
N PRO A 30 12.29 -7.03 -13.54
CA PRO A 30 11.56 -7.84 -12.56
C PRO A 30 11.76 -7.34 -11.12
N GLY A 31 12.86 -6.63 -10.85
CA GLY A 31 13.11 -6.02 -9.54
C GLY A 31 12.14 -4.87 -9.22
N LEU A 32 11.92 -3.95 -10.16
CA LEU A 32 11.00 -2.83 -9.98
C LEU A 32 9.56 -3.34 -9.87
N GLN A 33 9.19 -4.30 -10.71
CA GLN A 33 7.87 -4.93 -10.66
C GLN A 33 7.65 -5.62 -9.31
N GLY A 34 8.63 -6.40 -8.83
CA GLY A 34 8.59 -7.08 -7.54
C GLY A 34 8.48 -6.10 -6.36
N ILE A 35 9.27 -5.03 -6.35
CA ILE A 35 9.18 -3.98 -5.33
C ILE A 35 7.81 -3.30 -5.37
N GLY A 36 7.28 -3.01 -6.57
CA GLY A 36 5.96 -2.43 -6.76
C GLY A 36 4.86 -3.29 -6.15
N VAL A 37 4.87 -4.60 -6.41
CA VAL A 37 3.93 -5.58 -5.83
C VAL A 37 4.03 -5.59 -4.31
N LEU A 38 5.25 -5.70 -3.75
CA LEU A 38 5.46 -5.73 -2.31
C LEU A 38 4.96 -4.47 -1.62
N LEU A 39 5.23 -3.30 -2.22
CA LEU A 39 4.78 -2.02 -1.71
C LEU A 39 3.25 -1.92 -1.72
N ALA A 40 2.61 -2.29 -2.84
CA ALA A 40 1.15 -2.29 -2.97
C ALA A 40 0.49 -3.20 -1.91
N LEU A 41 0.97 -4.43 -1.78
CA LEU A 41 0.46 -5.39 -0.80
C LEU A 41 0.70 -4.90 0.64
N GLY A 42 1.90 -4.39 0.93
CA GLY A 42 2.24 -3.82 2.24
C GLY A 42 1.29 -2.68 2.62
N SER A 43 1.07 -1.73 1.71
CA SER A 43 0.17 -0.60 1.90
C SER A 43 -1.26 -1.04 2.20
N VAL A 44 -1.82 -1.97 1.43
CA VAL A 44 -3.17 -2.50 1.68
C VAL A 44 -3.23 -3.22 3.02
N THR A 45 -2.28 -4.12 3.29
CA THR A 45 -2.30 -4.96 4.49
C THR A 45 -2.17 -4.14 5.77
N LEU A 46 -1.24 -3.18 5.81
CA LEU A 46 -1.02 -2.31 6.96
C LEU A 46 -2.21 -1.38 7.19
N THR A 47 -2.77 -0.80 6.13
CA THR A 47 -3.96 0.07 6.21
C THR A 47 -5.18 -0.70 6.70
N ALA A 48 -5.43 -1.89 6.14
CA ALA A 48 -6.51 -2.77 6.58
C ALA A 48 -6.35 -3.19 8.05
N ARG A 49 -5.12 -3.51 8.48
CA ARG A 49 -4.83 -3.84 9.88
C ARG A 49 -5.11 -2.67 10.81
N ALA A 50 -4.75 -1.44 10.42
CA ALA A 50 -5.04 -0.24 11.20
C ALA A 50 -6.55 0.03 11.32
N LEU A 51 -7.30 -0.14 10.23
CA LEU A 51 -8.75 -0.02 10.21
C LEU A 51 -9.42 -1.05 11.13
N ARG A 52 -9.06 -2.33 10.99
CA ARG A 52 -9.60 -3.42 11.83
C ARG A 52 -9.35 -3.19 13.32
N ARG A 53 -8.16 -2.68 13.69
CA ARG A 53 -7.85 -2.33 15.08
C ARG A 53 -8.75 -1.23 15.61
N ARG A 54 -9.06 -0.21 14.79
CA ARG A 54 -10.00 0.85 15.19
C ARG A 54 -11.42 0.31 15.34
N SER A 55 -11.88 -0.54 14.43
CA SER A 55 -13.23 -1.13 14.51
C SER A 55 -13.42 -1.98 15.77
N ARG A 56 -12.39 -2.71 16.22
CA ARG A 56 -12.43 -3.48 17.48
C ARG A 56 -12.42 -2.62 18.75
N GLN A 57 -12.07 -1.34 18.63
CA GLN A 57 -12.02 -0.39 19.74
C GLN A 57 -13.23 0.54 19.77
N ALA A 58 -14.14 0.42 18.79
CA ALA A 58 -15.42 1.12 18.85
C ALA A 58 -16.32 0.42 19.88
N PRO A 59 -16.92 1.16 20.83
CA PRO A 59 -17.83 0.61 21.84
C PRO A 59 -19.11 0.04 21.23
#